data_AF-A0A821JYD4-F1
#
_entry.id   AF-A0A821JYD4-F1
#
_cell.length_a   1.000
_cell.length_b   1.000
_cell.length_c   1.000
_cell.angle_alpha   90.00
_cell.angle_beta   90.00
_cell.angle_gamma   90.00
#
_symmetry.space_group_name_H-M   'P 1'
#
loop_
_entity.id
_entity.type
_entity.pdbx_description
1 polymer ?
#
loop_
_entity_poly.entity_id
_entity_poly.type
_entity_poly.pdbx_seq_one_letter_code
_entity_poly.pdbx_strand_id
1 'polypeptide(L)'
;MKIDRSKLKKYLPEPPADCKLFIDKLKSCDRKELHDLLTPITIWHIGKCELYHWIDALDLFDSILEEACIKTGTWMLNCDKPENGE
;
A
#
# COMPACT_ATOMS: atom_id res chain seq x y z
N MET A 1 -2.09 -6.88 -7.35
CA MET A 1 -1.29 -7.42 -8.48
C MET A 1 0.11 -7.74 -7.97
N LYS A 2 0.58 -8.99 -8.04
CA LYS A 2 1.92 -9.34 -7.56
C LYS A 2 2.99 -8.86 -8.54
N ILE A 3 3.86 -7.96 -8.10
CA ILE A 3 4.97 -7.45 -8.92
C ILE A 3 6.04 -8.54 -9.04
N ASP A 4 6.39 -8.91 -10.28
CA ASP A 4 7.42 -9.92 -10.56
C ASP A 4 8.82 -9.38 -10.23
N ARG A 5 9.34 -9.81 -9.08
CA ARG A 5 10.65 -9.42 -8.55
C ARG A 5 11.82 -9.96 -9.41
N SER A 6 11.56 -10.94 -10.28
CA SER A 6 12.58 -11.58 -11.13
C SER A 6 13.07 -10.68 -12.26
N LYS A 7 12.29 -9.64 -12.61
CA LYS A 7 12.62 -8.66 -13.66
C LYS A 7 13.39 -7.45 -13.14
N LEU A 8 13.75 -7.41 -11.86
CA LEU A 8 14.47 -6.30 -11.25
C LEU A 8 15.94 -6.29 -11.70
N LYS A 9 16.37 -5.16 -12.26
CA LYS A 9 17.78 -4.95 -12.65
C LYS A 9 18.67 -5.03 -11.40
N LYS A 10 19.82 -5.71 -11.51
CA LYS A 10 20.80 -5.96 -10.42
C LYS A 10 21.42 -4.70 -9.79
N TYR A 11 21.17 -3.52 -10.33
CA TYR A 11 21.62 -2.24 -9.79
C TYR A 11 20.45 -1.27 -9.90
N LEU A 12 19.80 -1.02 -8.78
CA LEU A 12 18.78 0.02 -8.67
C LEU A 12 19.27 1.04 -7.63
N PRO A 13 19.13 2.35 -7.92
CA PRO A 13 19.52 3.40 -6.99
C PRO A 13 18.71 3.28 -5.70
N GLU A 14 19.36 3.43 -4.54
CA GLU A 14 18.66 3.48 -3.26
C GLU A 14 17.62 4.61 -3.27
N PRO A 15 16.46 4.43 -2.59
CA PRO A 15 15.47 5.48 -2.53
C PRO A 15 16.03 6.64 -1.70
N PRO A 16 15.52 7.88 -1.88
CA PRO A 16 15.80 8.98 -0.98
C PRO A 16 15.54 8.56 0.47
N ALA A 17 16.35 9.08 1.41
CA ALA A 17 16.29 8.67 2.82
C ALA A 17 14.89 8.79 3.41
N ASP A 18 14.19 9.89 3.10
CA ASP A 18 12.81 10.12 3.57
C ASP A 18 11.83 9.07 3.04
N CYS A 19 11.97 8.67 1.77
CA CYS A 19 11.16 7.61 1.17
C CYS A 19 11.45 6.26 1.83
N LYS A 20 12.73 5.95 2.07
CA LYS A 20 13.14 4.71 2.74
C LYS A 20 12.55 4.61 4.14
N LEU A 21 12.72 5.67 4.94
CA LEU A 21 12.20 5.75 6.31
C LEU A 21 10.68 5.59 6.34
N PHE A 22 9.98 6.21 5.39
CA PHE A 22 8.53 6.10 5.32
C PHE A 22 8.07 4.69 4.92
N ILE A 23 8.71 4.07 3.92
CA ILE A 23 8.40 2.70 3.49
C ILE A 23 8.67 1.71 4.63
N ASP A 24 9.80 1.84 5.32
CA ASP A 24 10.15 0.99 6.46
C ASP A 24 9.13 1.16 7.60
N LYS A 25 8.69 2.39 7.86
CA LYS A 25 7.63 2.67 8.83
C LYS A 25 6.32 1.97 8.45
N LEU A 26 5.85 2.12 7.21
CA LEU A 26 4.63 1.46 6.71
C LEU A 26 4.69 -0.07 6.90
N LYS A 27 5.85 -0.68 6.63
CA LYS A 27 6.06 -2.13 6.77
C LYS A 27 6.08 -2.60 8.22
N SER A 28 6.42 -1.73 9.15
CA SER A 28 6.53 -2.06 10.59
C SER A 28 5.23 -1.82 11.37
N CYS A 29 4.32 -1.02 10.84
CA CYS A 29 3.08 -0.64 11.52
C CYS A 29 2.08 -1.81 11.58
N ASP A 30 1.37 -1.91 12.70
CA ASP A 30 0.15 -2.72 12.77
C ASP A 30 -1.05 -2.06 12.06
N ARG A 31 -2.19 -2.74 11.99
CA ARG A 31 -3.41 -2.27 11.31
C ARG A 31 -3.87 -0.88 11.80
N LYS A 32 -3.79 -0.62 13.10
CA LYS A 32 -4.23 0.62 13.72
C LYS A 32 -3.21 1.72 13.52
N GLU A 33 -1.93 1.42 13.73
CA GLU A 33 -0.84 2.36 13.49
C GLU A 33 -0.79 2.79 12.01
N LEU A 34 -1.02 1.85 11.09
CA LEU A 34 -1.08 2.11 9.66
C LEU A 34 -2.25 3.03 9.31
N HIS A 35 -3.42 2.80 9.92
CA HIS A 35 -4.57 3.70 9.78
C HIS A 35 -4.20 5.11 10.27
N ASP A 36 -3.73 5.24 11.51
CA ASP A 36 -3.39 6.54 12.11
C ASP A 36 -2.27 7.27 11.35
N LEU A 37 -1.35 6.53 10.73
CA LEU A 37 -0.31 7.08 9.86
C LEU A 37 -0.85 7.59 8.53
N LEU A 38 -1.81 6.88 7.92
CA LEU A 38 -2.34 7.20 6.59
C LEU A 38 -3.48 8.23 6.63
N THR A 39 -4.31 8.26 7.68
CA THR A 39 -5.45 9.19 7.83
C THR A 39 -5.09 10.67 7.60
N PRO A 40 -4.00 11.24 8.16
CA PRO A 40 -3.68 12.65 7.96
C PRO A 40 -3.12 12.95 6.55
N ILE A 41 -2.78 11.93 5.75
CA ILE A 41 -2.18 12.09 4.43
C ILE A 41 -3.29 12.31 3.40
N THR A 42 -3.65 13.58 3.20
CA THR A 42 -4.62 13.98 2.16
C THR A 42 -3.98 14.17 0.79
N ILE A 43 -2.66 14.37 0.75
CA ILE A 43 -1.87 14.54 -0.46
C ILE A 43 -0.58 13.74 -0.30
N TRP A 44 -0.26 12.91 -1.29
CA TRP A 44 0.92 12.06 -1.27
C TRP A 44 2.19 12.87 -1.64
N HIS A 45 2.90 13.35 -0.63
CA HIS A 45 4.12 14.15 -0.78
C HIS A 45 5.42 13.35 -0.65
N ILE A 46 5.34 12.03 -0.40
CA ILE A 46 6.56 11.22 -0.27
C ILE A 46 7.31 11.26 -1.59
N GLY A 47 8.61 11.57 -1.52
CA GLY A 47 9.44 11.92 -2.66
C GLY A 47 9.38 10.92 -3.81
N LYS A 48 9.67 11.41 -5.03
CA LYS A 48 9.72 10.58 -6.23
C LYS A 48 10.82 9.52 -6.08
N CYS A 49 10.42 8.27 -5.90
CA CYS A 49 11.30 7.11 -6.04
C CYS A 49 10.62 6.06 -6.90
N GLU A 50 11.39 5.11 -7.39
CA GLU A 50 10.90 4.06 -8.26
C GLU A 50 9.83 3.19 -7.57
N LEU A 51 8.84 2.73 -8.33
CA LEU A 51 7.74 1.90 -7.82
C LEU A 51 8.26 0.63 -7.11
N TYR A 52 9.42 0.12 -7.51
CA TYR A 52 9.97 -1.10 -6.94
C TYR A 52 10.25 -1.00 -5.43
N HIS A 53 10.59 0.19 -4.92
CA HIS A 53 10.84 0.38 -3.49
C HIS A 53 9.57 0.16 -2.66
N TRP A 54 8.42 0.34 -3.28
CA TRP A 54 7.11 0.24 -2.65
C TRP A 54 6.51 -1.15 -2.71
N ILE A 55 7.15 -2.14 -3.37
CA ILE A 55 6.56 -3.47 -3.61
C ILE A 55 6.00 -4.07 -2.32
N ASP A 56 6.78 -4.12 -1.25
CA ASP A 56 6.33 -4.73 0.01
C ASP A 56 5.18 -3.94 0.66
N ALA A 57 5.18 -2.60 0.55
CA ALA A 57 4.09 -1.77 1.06
C ALA A 57 2.81 -1.93 0.22
N LEU A 58 2.95 -2.09 -1.10
CA LEU A 58 1.84 -2.37 -2.01
C LEU A 58 1.28 -3.78 -1.79
N ASP A 59 2.13 -4.79 -1.59
CA ASP A 59 1.71 -6.15 -1.24
C ASP A 59 0.92 -6.17 0.09
N LEU A 60 1.34 -5.34 1.06
CA LEU A 60 0.59 -5.13 2.31
C LEU A 60 -0.79 -4.53 2.04
N PHE A 61 -0.87 -3.43 1.28
CA PHE A 61 -2.14 -2.80 0.92
C PHE A 61 -3.06 -3.73 0.13
N ASP A 62 -2.53 -4.50 -0.81
CA ASP A 62 -3.29 -5.50 -1.57
C ASP A 62 -3.90 -6.55 -0.62
N SER A 63 -3.13 -7.03 0.37
CA SER A 63 -3.62 -8.01 1.35
C SER A 63 -4.77 -7.43 2.20
N ILE A 64 -4.65 -6.17 2.60
CA ILE A 64 -5.68 -5.45 3.36
C ILE A 64 -6.96 -5.29 2.54
N LEU A 65 -6.83 -4.91 1.27
CA LEU A 65 -7.97 -4.76 0.37
C LEU A 65 -8.63 -6.11 0.07
N GLU A 66 -7.83 -7.17 -0.07
CA GLU A 66 -8.31 -8.53 -0.24
C GLU A 66 -9.13 -8.99 0.98
N GLU A 67 -8.66 -8.75 2.20
CA GLU A 67 -9.39 -9.03 3.45
C GLU A 67 -10.70 -8.23 3.56
N ALA A 68 -10.71 -6.98 3.08
CA ALA A 68 -11.86 -6.10 3.13
C ALA A 68 -12.89 -6.35 2.01
N CYS A 69 -12.52 -7.14 0.99
CA CYS A 69 -13.42 -7.49 -0.10
C CYS A 69 -14.36 -8.62 0.31
N ILE A 70 -15.63 -8.48 -0.08
CA ILE A 70 -16.64 -9.53 0.11
C ILE A 70 -16.89 -10.18 -1.25
N LYS A 71 -16.87 -11.52 -1.30
CA LYS A 71 -17.20 -12.28 -2.51
C LYS A 71 -18.68 -12.65 -2.54
N THR A 72 -19.55 -11.68 -2.81
CA THR A 72 -20.97 -11.93 -3.06
C THR A 72 -21.31 -11.62 -4.52
N GLY A 73 -21.14 -12.61 -5.40
CA GLY A 73 -21.41 -12.49 -6.85
C GLY A 73 -20.35 -11.74 -7.66
N THR A 74 -19.90 -10.57 -7.18
CA THR A 74 -18.77 -9.80 -7.72
C THR A 74 -17.81 -9.41 -6.60
N TRP A 75 -16.54 -9.17 -6.92
CA TRP A 75 -15.59 -8.60 -5.96
C TRP A 75 -15.95 -7.13 -5.72
N MET A 76 -16.23 -6.78 -4.46
CA MET A 76 -16.57 -5.42 -4.05
C MET A 76 -16.06 -5.19 -2.63
N LEU A 77 -15.48 -4.00 -2.37
CA LEU A 77 -15.15 -3.61 -1.01
C LEU A 77 -16.44 -3.35 -0.24
N ASN A 78 -16.46 -3.64 1.07
CA ASN A 78 -17.67 -3.40 1.86
C ASN A 78 -18.11 -1.92 1.83
N CYS A 79 -17.18 -0.97 1.74
CA CYS A 79 -17.49 0.46 1.62
C CYS A 79 -18.15 0.85 0.29
N ASP A 80 -17.96 0.06 -0.77
CA ASP A 80 -18.55 0.33 -2.09
C ASP A 80 -19.98 -0.20 -2.20
N LYS A 81 -20.46 -0.91 -1.17
CA LYS A 81 -21.84 -1.36 -1.17
C LYS A 81 -22.78 -0.16 -1.13
N PRO A 82 -23.87 -0.19 -1.91
CA PRO A 82 -24.85 0.89 -1.91
C PRO A 82 -25.51 1.09 -0.53
N GLU A 83 -25.48 0.09 0.35
CA GLU A 83 -25.99 0.17 1.73
C GLU A 83 -25.07 0.96 2.70
N ASN A 84 -23.81 1.22 2.33
CA ASN A 84 -22.81 1.85 3.20
C ASN A 84 -22.39 3.25 2.70
N GLY A 85 -23.08 3.80 1.69
CA GLY A 85 -22.78 5.09 1.08
C GLY A 85 -23.49 6.29 1.74
N GLU A 86 -23.73 6.25 3.05
CA GLU A 86 -24.37 7.32 3.84
C GLU A 86 -23.38 8.06 4.75
#